data_AF-A0A7W7Z6F3-F1
#
_entry.id   AF-A0A7W7Z6F3-F1
#
_cell.length_a   1.000
_cell.length_b   1.000
_cell.length_c   1.000
_cell.angle_alpha   90.00
_cell.angle_beta   90.00
_cell.angle_gamma   90.00
#
_symmetry.space_group_name_H-M   'P 1'
#
loop_
_entity.id
_entity.type
_entity.pdbx_description
1 polymer ?
#
loop_
_entity_poly.entity_id
_entity_poly.type
_entity_poly.pdbx_seq_one_letter_code
_entity_poly.pdbx_strand_id
1 'polypeptide(L)'
;MPSLSDLKREGLLAPQQRPWPRIIVDEVLWSGAATSVAERRMTLLALWGEAGAVHMALLEQATAEVAVISLNCPSGRFPSVGAQHPPALRLERSLHDLFGLEPVGSPDSRPWLDHGQWGVTAPLGANTPSTPQPPYPFLPVDGAGLHQVAVGPVHAGIIEPGHFRFTASGETVVRLEQRLGYVHKGIEGLMSGASLQQGVKLAGRVSGDSTVAYSYAFSLAAEAALELAVPPRAVWLRALLAELERLANHLGDIGAICNDAAFALMLAHCGVLRENVLRAAAIAFGHRLMRDLIVPGGVRRDLGADGRKAIEAALVSIRQQLPALVELYDETASLQDRTVGTGVVSAELVAQYGAGGFVGRGSGRAFDARRQLCYPPYDQLRFEVPVLTEGDVNARVWVRIREVEQSMALIDQLLDNLPAGELLAPLPAIAADGEGIAVVEGFRGDILVWLRLAAGAIARCHLRDPSWFQWPLLEAAIEGNIVADFPLCNKSFNCSYSGPDL
;
A
#
# COMPACT_ATOMS: atom_id res chain seq x y z
N MET A 1 -11.50 13.48 24.39
CA MET A 1 -10.52 13.24 23.31
C MET A 1 -11.23 13.46 21.98
N PRO A 2 -10.58 14.10 21.00
CA PRO A 2 -11.29 14.62 19.83
C PRO A 2 -11.72 13.50 18.88
N SER A 3 -12.95 13.58 18.38
CA SER A 3 -13.41 12.90 17.16
C SER A 3 -13.01 13.70 15.91
N LEU A 4 -13.28 13.17 14.69
CA LEU A 4 -13.11 13.97 13.48
C LEU A 4 -14.00 15.23 13.46
N SER A 5 -15.20 15.15 14.04
CA SER A 5 -16.08 16.32 14.16
C SER A 5 -15.53 17.39 15.10
N ASP A 6 -14.88 17.00 16.19
CA ASP A 6 -14.23 17.94 17.11
C ASP A 6 -13.04 18.63 16.43
N LEU A 7 -12.21 17.88 15.70
CA LEU A 7 -11.09 18.43 14.93
C LEU A 7 -11.58 19.44 13.89
N LYS A 8 -12.66 19.13 13.16
CA LYS A 8 -13.27 20.04 12.17
C LYS A 8 -13.81 21.33 12.83
N ARG A 9 -14.30 21.26 14.07
CA ARG A 9 -14.86 22.40 14.81
C ARG A 9 -13.77 23.30 15.40
N GLU A 10 -12.69 22.71 15.91
CA GLU A 10 -11.67 23.41 16.70
C GLU A 10 -10.45 23.82 15.86
N GLY A 11 -10.16 23.12 14.76
CA GLY A 11 -9.10 23.48 13.82
C GLY A 11 -9.54 24.44 12.72
N LEU A 12 -8.57 24.89 11.92
CA LEU A 12 -8.80 25.76 10.77
C LEU A 12 -8.91 24.94 9.48
N LEU A 13 -10.06 24.99 8.80
CA LEU A 13 -10.24 24.29 7.53
C LEU A 13 -9.41 24.93 6.41
N ALA A 14 -8.58 24.13 5.74
CA ALA A 14 -7.93 24.50 4.50
C ALA A 14 -8.92 24.28 3.34
N PRO A 15 -9.36 25.35 2.63
CA PRO A 15 -10.46 25.26 1.68
C PRO A 15 -10.10 24.56 0.35
N GLN A 16 -8.81 24.27 0.14
CA GLN A 16 -8.28 23.84 -1.15
C GLN A 16 -8.21 22.31 -1.33
N GLN A 17 -8.33 21.52 -0.25
CA GLN A 17 -8.22 20.06 -0.33
C GLN A 17 -9.56 19.38 -0.60
N ARG A 18 -9.54 18.44 -1.56
CA ARG A 18 -10.69 17.61 -1.95
C ARG A 18 -10.31 16.13 -2.09
N PRO A 19 -11.27 15.20 -1.99
CA PRO A 19 -12.64 15.42 -1.54
C PRO A 19 -12.76 15.53 -0.01
N TRP A 20 -11.73 15.07 0.71
CA TRP A 20 -11.71 15.09 2.17
C TRP A 20 -11.04 16.35 2.71
N PRO A 21 -11.56 16.93 3.80
CA PRO A 21 -11.05 18.18 4.34
C PRO A 21 -9.64 18.02 4.89
N ARG A 22 -8.86 19.10 4.76
CA ARG A 22 -7.62 19.30 5.50
C ARG A 22 -7.84 20.32 6.60
N ILE A 23 -7.41 19.98 7.81
CA ILE A 23 -7.62 20.79 9.02
C ILE A 23 -6.26 21.17 9.57
N ILE A 24 -5.96 22.46 9.64
CA ILE A 24 -4.76 22.98 10.29
C ILE A 24 -5.04 22.99 11.80
N VAL A 25 -4.16 22.34 12.56
CA VAL A 25 -4.29 22.14 14.00
C VAL A 25 -3.07 22.69 14.74
N ASP A 26 -3.23 22.96 16.03
CA ASP A 26 -2.12 23.22 16.94
C ASP A 26 -1.57 21.92 17.55
N GLU A 27 -0.52 22.03 18.37
CA GLU A 27 0.10 20.87 19.02
C GLU A 27 -0.84 20.11 19.97
N VAL A 28 -1.82 20.80 20.57
CA VAL A 28 -2.78 20.20 21.50
C VAL A 28 -3.73 19.28 20.75
N LEU A 29 -4.33 19.78 19.67
CA LEU A 29 -5.22 19.01 18.80
C LEU A 29 -4.47 17.89 18.07
N TRP A 30 -3.23 18.12 17.63
CA TRP A 30 -2.36 17.10 17.04
C TRP A 30 -2.12 15.93 18.02
N SER A 31 -1.72 16.24 19.25
CA SER A 31 -1.47 15.24 20.29
C SER A 31 -2.76 14.51 20.71
N GLY A 32 -3.89 15.23 20.74
CA GLY A 32 -5.21 14.64 20.97
C GLY A 32 -5.62 13.65 19.87
N ALA A 33 -5.35 13.98 18.60
CA ALA A 33 -5.58 13.08 17.47
C ALA A 33 -4.68 11.83 17.54
N ALA A 34 -3.40 12.00 17.87
CA ALA A 34 -2.48 10.88 18.11
C ALA A 34 -2.99 9.94 19.20
N THR A 35 -3.53 10.49 20.29
CA THR A 35 -4.13 9.71 21.38
C THR A 35 -5.39 8.96 20.90
N SER A 36 -6.24 9.60 20.10
CA SER A 36 -7.42 8.94 19.50
C SER A 36 -7.08 7.80 18.56
N VAL A 37 -5.96 7.88 17.85
CA VAL A 37 -5.44 6.79 17.04
C VAL A 37 -4.87 5.67 17.93
N ALA A 38 -4.12 6.00 18.99
CA ALA A 38 -3.60 5.02 19.94
C ALA A 38 -4.72 4.22 20.64
N GLU A 39 -5.83 4.88 20.98
CA GLU A 39 -7.03 4.27 21.56
C GLU A 39 -7.95 3.57 20.53
N ARG A 40 -7.52 3.47 19.26
CA ARG A 40 -8.26 2.81 18.16
C ARG A 40 -9.63 3.41 17.86
N ARG A 41 -9.87 4.68 18.24
CA ARG A 41 -11.06 5.45 17.85
C ARG A 41 -10.97 5.95 16.41
N MET A 42 -9.75 6.18 15.94
CA MET A 42 -9.42 6.46 14.55
C MET A 42 -8.30 5.55 14.06
N THR A 43 -8.19 5.39 12.75
CA THR A 43 -7.10 4.65 12.10
C THR A 43 -6.17 5.62 11.38
N LEU A 44 -4.86 5.48 11.58
CA LEU A 44 -3.86 6.23 10.81
C LEU A 44 -3.78 5.66 9.40
N LEU A 45 -4.11 6.46 8.40
CA LEU A 45 -3.98 6.10 6.99
C LEU A 45 -2.63 6.50 6.41
N ALA A 46 -2.01 7.57 6.88
CA ALA A 46 -0.67 8.00 6.48
C ALA A 46 -0.16 9.08 7.43
N LEU A 47 1.16 9.21 7.54
CA LEU A 47 1.86 10.31 8.19
C LEU A 47 3.00 10.74 7.26
N TRP A 48 3.01 11.99 6.82
CA TRP A 48 4.01 12.51 5.90
C TRP A 48 4.39 13.96 6.23
N GLY A 49 5.48 14.43 5.65
CA GLY A 49 6.00 15.79 5.85
C GLY A 49 6.11 16.58 4.56
N GLU A 50 6.26 17.88 4.74
CA GLU A 50 6.75 18.81 3.73
C GLU A 50 7.60 19.90 4.41
N ALA A 51 8.19 20.82 3.63
CA ALA A 51 8.98 21.89 4.18
C ALA A 51 8.16 22.73 5.19
N GLY A 52 8.45 22.56 6.48
CA GLY A 52 7.83 23.31 7.58
C GLY A 52 6.46 22.82 8.04
N ALA A 53 5.99 21.64 7.63
CA ALA A 53 4.73 21.06 8.13
C ALA A 53 4.73 19.53 8.14
N VAL A 54 3.90 18.95 9.00
CA VAL A 54 3.57 17.52 9.03
C VAL A 54 2.07 17.32 8.84
N HIS A 55 1.70 16.18 8.25
CA HIS A 55 0.32 15.82 7.97
C HIS A 55 0.04 14.39 8.40
N MET A 56 -1.14 14.14 8.96
CA MET A 56 -1.65 12.78 9.09
C MET A 56 -3.05 12.64 8.49
N ALA A 57 -3.24 11.58 7.71
CA ALA A 57 -4.55 11.17 7.21
C ALA A 57 -5.18 10.20 8.20
N LEU A 58 -6.42 10.45 8.59
CA LEU A 58 -7.16 9.73 9.60
C LEU A 58 -8.47 9.19 9.04
N LEU A 59 -8.83 7.97 9.42
CA LEU A 59 -10.12 7.34 9.14
C LEU A 59 -10.87 7.10 10.45
N GLU A 60 -12.08 7.63 10.57
CA GLU A 60 -13.01 7.24 11.62
C GLU A 60 -13.88 6.08 11.13
N GLN A 61 -13.57 4.86 11.57
CA GLN A 61 -14.18 3.64 11.00
C GLN A 61 -15.71 3.60 11.17
N ALA A 62 -16.24 4.16 12.25
CA ALA A 62 -17.67 4.14 12.55
C ALA A 62 -18.51 4.94 11.55
N THR A 63 -17.94 6.02 10.99
CA THR A 63 -18.61 6.94 10.07
C THR A 63 -18.08 6.82 8.63
N ALA A 64 -17.00 6.05 8.44
CA ALA A 64 -16.21 6.00 7.20
C ALA A 64 -15.72 7.38 6.74
N GLU A 65 -15.59 8.33 7.66
CA GLU A 65 -15.07 9.66 7.35
C GLU A 65 -13.55 9.66 7.34
N VAL A 66 -13.00 10.33 6.31
CA VAL A 66 -11.56 10.59 6.20
C VAL A 66 -11.32 12.09 6.34
N ALA A 67 -10.24 12.45 7.02
CA ALA A 67 -9.72 13.82 7.06
C ALA A 67 -8.20 13.81 7.12
N VAL A 68 -7.59 14.91 6.67
CA VAL A 68 -6.17 15.18 6.89
C VAL A 68 -6.06 16.25 7.97
N ILE A 69 -5.20 16.07 8.96
CA ILE A 69 -4.79 17.16 9.84
C ILE A 69 -3.36 17.58 9.53
N SER A 70 -3.07 18.87 9.63
CA SER A 70 -1.75 19.46 9.38
C SER A 70 -1.28 20.26 10.58
N LEU A 71 -0.05 20.04 11.00
CA LEU A 71 0.61 20.85 12.02
C LEU A 71 1.76 21.61 11.35
N ASN A 72 1.78 22.93 11.54
CA ASN A 72 2.89 23.78 11.10
C ASN A 72 4.07 23.61 12.07
N CYS A 73 5.26 23.41 11.52
CA CYS A 73 6.50 23.12 12.25
C CYS A 73 7.58 24.14 11.90
N PRO A 74 7.42 25.43 12.26
CA PRO A 74 8.39 26.48 11.90
C PRO A 74 9.77 26.25 12.52
N SER A 75 9.84 25.54 13.64
CA SER A 75 11.09 25.13 14.30
C SER A 75 11.67 23.82 13.74
N GLY A 76 10.98 23.17 12.79
CA GLY A 76 11.32 21.84 12.29
C GLY A 76 10.99 20.72 13.27
N ARG A 77 10.20 20.96 14.33
CA ARG A 77 9.88 19.99 15.38
C ARG A 77 8.37 19.78 15.50
N PHE A 78 7.95 18.58 15.89
CA PHE A 78 6.54 18.25 16.14
C PHE A 78 6.37 17.19 17.23
N PRO A 79 5.25 17.14 17.99
CA PRO A 79 5.01 16.07 18.95
C PRO A 79 4.91 14.70 18.26
N SER A 80 5.70 13.72 18.71
CA SER A 80 5.69 12.37 18.14
C SER A 80 4.33 11.68 18.35
N VAL A 81 3.76 11.21 17.26
CA VAL A 81 2.65 10.25 17.20
C VAL A 81 3.17 8.86 17.60
N GLY A 82 4.39 8.51 17.15
CA GLY A 82 5.06 7.23 17.43
C GLY A 82 5.26 6.92 18.90
N ALA A 83 5.36 7.95 19.76
CA ALA A 83 5.45 7.82 21.21
C ALA A 83 4.24 7.13 21.86
N GLN A 84 3.06 7.24 21.25
CA GLN A 84 1.82 6.61 21.74
C GLN A 84 1.26 5.57 20.76
N HIS A 85 1.63 5.67 19.49
CA HIS A 85 1.14 4.83 18.41
C HIS A 85 2.32 4.32 17.55
N PRO A 86 2.91 3.16 17.91
CA PRO A 86 4.08 2.59 17.23
C PRO A 86 4.01 2.49 15.68
N PRO A 87 2.84 2.29 15.05
CA PRO A 87 2.74 2.31 13.58
C PRO A 87 3.25 3.59 12.91
N ALA A 88 3.32 4.71 13.63
CA ALA A 88 3.87 5.96 13.11
C ALA A 88 5.40 6.02 13.08
N LEU A 89 6.13 5.15 13.81
CA LEU A 89 7.58 5.30 14.03
C LEU A 89 8.41 5.31 12.74
N ARG A 90 8.16 4.38 11.81
CA ARG A 90 8.90 4.33 10.54
C ARG A 90 8.60 5.53 9.65
N LEU A 91 7.36 6.03 9.70
CA LEU A 91 6.94 7.22 8.98
C LEU A 91 7.66 8.45 9.56
N GLU A 92 7.69 8.63 10.88
CA GLU A 92 8.43 9.72 11.54
C GLU A 92 9.94 9.71 11.23
N ARG A 93 10.56 8.53 11.20
CA ARG A 93 11.97 8.39 10.82
C ARG A 93 12.21 8.79 9.36
N SER A 94 11.30 8.44 8.45
CA SER A 94 11.38 8.90 7.05
C SER A 94 11.20 10.43 6.92
N LEU A 95 10.36 11.04 7.75
CA LEU A 95 10.14 12.49 7.79
C LEU A 95 11.42 13.21 8.22
N HIS A 96 12.12 12.65 9.21
CA HIS A 96 13.42 13.14 9.63
C HIS A 96 14.46 13.05 8.50
N ASP A 97 14.59 11.88 7.86
CA ASP A 97 15.58 11.67 6.80
C ASP A 97 15.33 12.57 5.58
N LEU A 98 14.07 12.74 5.16
CA LEU A 98 13.70 13.46 3.94
C LEU A 98 13.61 14.98 4.14
N PHE A 99 13.07 15.44 5.26
CA PHE A 99 12.74 16.86 5.49
C PHE A 99 13.49 17.48 6.67
N GLY A 100 14.15 16.68 7.51
CA GLY A 100 14.80 17.16 8.74
C GLY A 100 13.81 17.48 9.86
N LEU A 101 12.57 16.99 9.75
CA LEU A 101 11.53 17.21 10.76
C LEU A 101 11.75 16.28 11.96
N GLU A 102 11.86 16.85 13.17
CA GLU A 102 12.18 16.12 14.40
C GLU A 102 10.91 15.75 15.19
N PRO A 103 10.58 14.45 15.34
CA PRO A 103 9.49 13.99 16.19
C PRO A 103 9.90 14.02 17.67
N VAL A 104 9.46 15.06 18.40
CA VAL A 104 9.78 15.26 19.82
C VAL A 104 9.14 14.16 20.66
N GLY A 105 9.96 13.47 21.44
CA GLY A 105 9.53 12.36 22.30
C GLY A 105 9.45 11.01 21.60
N SER A 106 9.86 10.89 20.33
CA SER A 106 9.91 9.59 19.66
C SER A 106 10.87 8.63 20.39
N PRO A 107 10.47 7.37 20.63
CA PRO A 107 11.32 6.35 21.23
C PRO A 107 12.39 5.81 20.26
N ASP A 108 12.29 6.10 18.97
CA ASP A 108 13.24 5.67 17.94
C ASP A 108 13.57 6.82 16.99
N SER A 109 14.78 7.38 17.15
CA SER A 109 15.33 8.46 16.33
C SER A 109 16.39 7.98 15.32
N ARG A 110 16.53 6.65 15.14
CA ARG A 110 17.53 6.11 14.21
C ARG A 110 17.17 6.50 12.77
N PRO A 111 18.14 6.78 11.89
CA PRO A 111 17.89 6.95 10.45
C PRO A 111 17.18 5.72 9.86
N TRP A 112 16.40 5.89 8.80
CA TRP A 112 15.65 4.82 8.16
C TRP A 112 16.03 4.62 6.69
N LEU A 113 15.80 5.64 5.86
CA LEU A 113 15.97 5.61 4.40
C LEU A 113 17.41 5.90 3.97
N ASP A 114 18.11 6.80 4.65
CA ASP A 114 19.52 7.07 4.34
C ASP A 114 20.41 6.03 5.02
N HIS A 115 21.17 5.30 4.21
CA HIS A 115 22.17 4.32 4.68
C HIS A 115 23.56 4.96 4.79
N GLY A 116 23.62 6.28 4.90
CA GLY A 116 24.83 7.09 4.91
C GLY A 116 25.47 7.23 3.53
N GLN A 117 24.66 7.16 2.46
CA GLN A 117 25.14 7.12 1.07
C GLN A 117 24.66 8.29 0.21
N TRP A 118 23.72 9.11 0.68
CA TRP A 118 23.17 10.21 -0.13
C TRP A 118 24.11 11.42 -0.25
N GLY A 119 25.07 11.58 0.66
CA GLY A 119 25.96 12.74 0.69
C GLY A 119 25.30 14.03 1.19
N VAL A 120 23.98 14.03 1.36
CA VAL A 120 23.16 15.14 1.87
C VAL A 120 22.16 14.64 2.92
N THR A 121 21.77 15.52 3.84
CA THR A 121 20.70 15.29 4.83
C THR A 121 19.48 16.13 4.46
N ALA A 122 18.29 15.59 4.70
CA ALA A 122 17.03 16.26 4.40
C ALA A 122 16.95 16.77 2.94
N PRO A 123 17.08 15.89 1.93
CA PRO A 123 17.13 16.27 0.51
C PRO A 123 15.89 17.03 0.03
N LEU A 124 14.75 16.87 0.70
CA LEU A 124 13.50 17.60 0.41
C LEU A 124 13.23 18.75 1.40
N GLY A 125 14.14 18.98 2.35
CA GLY A 125 14.12 20.06 3.32
C GLY A 125 15.29 21.03 3.11
N ALA A 126 16.14 21.18 4.13
CA ALA A 126 17.27 22.11 4.09
C ALA A 126 18.41 21.70 3.14
N ASN A 127 18.49 20.42 2.76
CA ASN A 127 19.47 19.86 1.82
C ASN A 127 20.92 20.27 2.14
N THR A 128 21.39 19.89 3.31
CA THR A 128 22.75 20.20 3.79
C THR A 128 23.70 19.02 3.60
N PRO A 129 25.02 19.23 3.51
CA PRO A 129 25.98 18.13 3.43
C PRO A 129 25.84 17.15 4.61
N SER A 130 25.84 15.85 4.32
CA SER A 130 25.75 14.82 5.35
C SER A 130 27.09 14.59 6.06
N THR A 131 27.01 14.07 7.29
CA THR A 131 28.17 13.52 8.00
C THR A 131 28.14 11.99 7.95
N PRO A 132 29.30 11.31 8.03
CA PRO A 132 29.35 9.86 8.06
C PRO A 132 28.50 9.29 9.21
N GLN A 133 27.58 8.39 8.88
CA GLN A 133 26.74 7.73 9.87
C GLN A 133 27.46 6.51 10.48
N PRO A 134 27.29 6.23 11.78
CA PRO A 134 27.75 4.97 12.36
C PRO A 134 26.98 3.77 11.77
N PRO A 135 27.48 2.54 11.94
CA PRO A 135 26.71 1.34 11.58
C PRO A 135 25.32 1.35 12.24
N TYR A 136 24.30 0.93 11.49
CA TYR A 136 22.93 0.90 11.98
C TYR A 136 22.79 -0.04 13.19
N PRO A 137 22.36 0.48 14.37
CA PRO A 137 22.22 -0.33 15.57
C PRO A 137 20.89 -1.07 15.52
N PHE A 138 20.94 -2.34 15.10
CA PHE A 138 19.80 -3.26 15.24
C PHE A 138 19.46 -3.47 16.72
N LEU A 139 18.17 -3.64 17.01
CA LEU A 139 17.65 -3.77 18.35
C LEU A 139 18.19 -5.05 19.00
N PRO A 140 18.90 -4.95 20.14
CA PRO A 140 19.49 -6.11 20.78
C PRO A 140 18.43 -7.00 21.42
N VAL A 141 18.78 -8.27 21.59
CA VAL A 141 18.08 -9.22 22.46
C VAL A 141 19.15 -9.96 23.25
N ASP A 142 19.09 -9.88 24.58
CA ASP A 142 20.04 -10.53 25.48
C ASP A 142 19.50 -11.87 25.95
N GLY A 143 20.33 -12.91 25.86
CA GLY A 143 19.96 -14.26 26.28
C GLY A 143 21.06 -15.27 25.99
N ALA A 144 21.19 -16.29 26.85
CA ALA A 144 22.16 -17.36 26.66
C ALA A 144 21.82 -18.19 25.42
N GLY A 145 22.78 -18.40 24.51
CA GLY A 145 22.59 -19.20 23.31
C GLY A 145 21.89 -18.49 22.14
N LEU A 146 21.58 -17.18 22.28
CA LEU A 146 21.10 -16.39 21.17
C LEU A 146 22.21 -16.11 20.16
N HIS A 147 21.86 -16.18 18.87
CA HIS A 147 22.75 -15.79 17.78
C HIS A 147 21.97 -15.00 16.73
N GLN A 148 22.72 -14.28 15.89
CA GLN A 148 22.13 -13.47 14.83
C GLN A 148 22.35 -14.09 13.45
N VAL A 149 21.30 -14.08 12.64
CA VAL A 149 21.34 -14.45 11.23
C VAL A 149 20.94 -13.24 10.40
N ALA A 150 21.65 -13.00 9.30
CA ALA A 150 21.39 -11.88 8.40
C ALA A 150 20.99 -12.41 7.04
N VAL A 151 19.92 -11.85 6.46
CA VAL A 151 19.47 -12.14 5.10
C VAL A 151 19.34 -10.83 4.34
N GLY A 152 19.92 -10.76 3.14
CA GLY A 152 19.95 -9.54 2.30
C GLY A 152 21.04 -8.52 2.69
N PRO A 153 21.13 -7.38 1.99
CA PRO A 153 20.22 -6.90 0.94
C PRO A 153 20.40 -7.60 -0.41
N VAL A 154 21.51 -8.32 -0.60
CA VAL A 154 21.72 -9.20 -1.76
C VAL A 154 21.20 -10.59 -1.41
N HIS A 155 20.29 -11.12 -2.22
CA HIS A 155 19.63 -12.40 -2.01
C HIS A 155 19.81 -13.31 -3.23
N ALA A 156 19.80 -14.63 -3.02
CA ALA A 156 19.97 -15.61 -4.10
C ALA A 156 18.73 -15.73 -5.01
N GLY A 157 17.54 -15.42 -4.48
CA GLY A 157 16.28 -15.38 -5.22
C GLY A 157 16.02 -14.03 -5.91
N ILE A 158 15.03 -14.01 -6.82
CA ILE A 158 14.58 -12.78 -7.50
C ILE A 158 13.61 -12.02 -6.59
N ILE A 159 14.15 -11.14 -5.75
CA ILE A 159 13.42 -10.22 -4.88
C ILE A 159 14.08 -8.84 -4.88
N GLU A 160 13.31 -7.82 -4.52
CA GLU A 160 13.86 -6.47 -4.32
C GLU A 160 14.74 -6.39 -3.06
N PRO A 161 15.68 -5.43 -2.97
CA PRO A 161 16.62 -5.37 -1.85
C PRO A 161 15.95 -5.02 -0.52
N GLY A 162 16.18 -5.85 0.49
CA GLY A 162 15.82 -5.59 1.89
C GLY A 162 16.72 -6.41 2.80
N HIS A 163 17.03 -5.88 3.99
CA HIS A 163 17.85 -6.57 4.97
C HIS A 163 17.01 -7.01 6.16
N PHE A 164 17.16 -8.27 6.55
CA PHE A 164 16.43 -8.90 7.63
C PHE A 164 17.43 -9.42 8.66
N ARG A 165 17.38 -8.85 9.87
CA ARG A 165 18.20 -9.25 11.00
C ARG A 165 17.37 -10.11 11.95
N PHE A 166 17.68 -11.40 11.97
CA PHE A 166 17.09 -12.33 12.91
C PHE A 166 17.95 -12.42 14.15
N THR A 167 17.32 -12.51 15.31
CA THR A 167 17.92 -13.08 16.52
C THR A 167 17.18 -14.37 16.85
N ALA A 168 17.91 -15.46 16.97
CA ALA A 168 17.34 -16.80 17.09
C ALA A 168 17.94 -17.58 18.28
N SER A 169 17.12 -18.44 18.88
CA SER A 169 17.50 -19.45 19.88
C SER A 169 17.40 -20.82 19.24
N GLY A 170 18.53 -21.39 18.82
CA GLY A 170 18.50 -22.51 17.88
C GLY A 170 17.86 -22.06 16.56
N GLU A 171 16.78 -22.72 16.12
CA GLU A 171 16.07 -22.31 14.91
C GLU A 171 14.93 -21.32 15.19
N THR A 172 14.46 -21.21 16.43
CA THR A 172 13.31 -20.37 16.79
C THR A 172 13.69 -18.90 16.76
N VAL A 173 12.96 -18.12 15.97
CA VAL A 173 13.10 -16.67 15.85
C VAL A 173 12.55 -16.01 17.11
N VAL A 174 13.41 -15.27 17.81
CA VAL A 174 13.04 -14.45 18.96
C VAL A 174 12.74 -13.02 18.53
N ARG A 175 13.41 -12.55 17.48
CA ARG A 175 13.17 -11.22 16.92
C ARG A 175 13.57 -11.17 15.46
N LEU A 176 12.77 -10.45 14.67
CA LEU A 176 13.17 -9.95 13.37
C LEU A 176 13.15 -8.41 13.40
N GLU A 177 14.23 -7.77 12.93
CA GLU A 177 14.20 -6.37 12.52
C GLU A 177 14.56 -6.25 11.04
N GLN A 178 13.70 -5.56 10.31
CA GLN A 178 13.84 -5.26 8.89
C GLN A 178 14.50 -3.89 8.71
N ARG A 179 15.39 -3.79 7.74
CA ARG A 179 15.93 -2.53 7.25
C ARG A 179 15.70 -2.45 5.75
N LEU A 180 14.95 -1.44 5.33
CA LEU A 180 14.59 -1.14 3.93
C LEU A 180 15.25 0.19 3.53
N GLY A 181 14.89 0.81 2.40
CA GLY A 181 15.51 2.06 1.93
C GLY A 181 16.65 1.87 0.93
N TYR A 182 17.01 0.62 0.59
CA TYR A 182 18.20 0.33 -0.21
C TYR A 182 18.12 0.84 -1.66
N VAL A 183 16.92 1.02 -2.20
CA VAL A 183 16.69 1.50 -3.56
C VAL A 183 15.79 2.73 -3.52
N HIS A 184 15.98 3.64 -2.54
CA HIS A 184 15.21 4.88 -2.49
C HIS A 184 15.31 5.65 -3.83
N LYS A 185 14.16 5.81 -4.50
CA LYS A 185 14.06 6.34 -5.88
C LYS A 185 13.93 7.85 -5.95
N GLY A 186 13.61 8.52 -4.84
CA GLY A 186 13.38 9.97 -4.79
C GLY A 186 12.17 10.42 -5.61
N ILE A 187 11.16 9.56 -5.77
CA ILE A 187 9.93 9.78 -6.52
C ILE A 187 9.23 11.06 -6.07
N GLU A 188 9.15 11.31 -4.75
CA GLU A 188 8.53 12.53 -4.24
C GLU A 188 9.26 13.80 -4.69
N GLY A 189 10.60 13.76 -4.74
CA GLY A 189 11.44 14.83 -5.27
C GLY A 189 11.29 14.98 -6.79
N LEU A 190 11.28 13.87 -7.53
CA LEU A 190 11.09 13.84 -8.99
C LEU A 190 9.70 14.33 -9.42
N MET A 191 8.69 14.23 -8.55
CA MET A 191 7.36 14.75 -8.81
C MET A 191 7.27 16.27 -8.59
N SER A 192 8.12 16.86 -7.76
CA SER A 192 8.15 18.31 -7.55
C SER A 192 8.53 19.04 -8.85
N GLY A 193 7.67 19.95 -9.30
CA GLY A 193 7.80 20.66 -10.57
C GLY A 193 7.42 19.84 -11.81
N ALA A 194 7.02 18.57 -11.66
CA ALA A 194 6.61 17.74 -12.78
C ALA A 194 5.18 18.07 -13.26
N SER A 195 4.90 17.80 -14.54
CA SER A 195 3.53 17.83 -15.06
C SER A 195 2.72 16.63 -14.55
N LEU A 196 1.39 16.72 -14.58
CA LEU A 196 0.50 15.60 -14.24
C LEU A 196 0.75 14.35 -15.09
N GLN A 197 1.12 14.52 -16.37
CA GLN A 197 1.43 13.40 -17.27
C GLN A 197 2.74 12.70 -16.90
N GLN A 198 3.71 13.43 -16.34
CA GLN A 198 4.93 12.82 -15.83
C GLN A 198 4.70 12.22 -14.44
N GLY A 199 3.95 12.92 -13.58
CA GLY A 199 3.58 12.45 -12.24
C GLY A 199 2.86 11.10 -12.27
N VAL A 200 1.85 10.91 -13.13
CA VAL A 200 1.14 9.61 -13.20
C VAL A 200 2.03 8.46 -13.64
N LYS A 201 3.04 8.73 -14.49
CA LYS A 201 4.04 7.73 -14.87
C LYS A 201 4.89 7.36 -13.65
N LEU A 202 5.44 8.35 -12.94
CA LEU A 202 6.23 8.13 -11.73
C LEU A 202 5.42 7.33 -10.69
N ALA A 203 4.16 7.69 -10.45
CA ALA A 203 3.26 6.97 -9.56
C ALA A 203 3.11 5.50 -9.96
N GLY A 204 2.81 5.22 -11.23
CA GLY A 204 2.70 3.85 -11.74
C GLY A 204 4.01 3.04 -11.72
N ARG A 205 5.16 3.66 -11.37
CA ARG A 205 6.46 2.99 -11.23
C ARG A 205 6.90 2.84 -9.78
N VAL A 206 6.04 3.20 -8.82
CA VAL A 206 6.30 2.95 -7.41
C VAL A 206 6.46 1.46 -7.17
N SER A 207 5.45 0.64 -7.44
CA SER A 207 5.48 -0.81 -7.28
C SER A 207 5.12 -1.49 -8.60
N GLY A 208 6.01 -2.34 -9.12
CA GLY A 208 5.89 -2.92 -10.47
C GLY A 208 4.68 -3.84 -10.66
N ASP A 209 4.10 -4.32 -9.58
CA ASP A 209 2.92 -5.19 -9.50
C ASP A 209 1.61 -4.43 -9.19
N SER A 210 1.68 -3.13 -8.89
CA SER A 210 0.53 -2.29 -8.52
C SER A 210 0.45 -1.04 -9.40
N THR A 211 0.93 -1.13 -10.64
CA THR A 211 1.04 0.02 -11.55
C THR A 211 -0.31 0.65 -11.85
N VAL A 212 -1.37 -0.16 -11.98
CA VAL A 212 -2.72 0.33 -12.24
C VAL A 212 -3.26 1.01 -10.99
N ALA A 213 -3.18 0.36 -9.83
CA ALA A 213 -3.70 0.92 -8.58
C ALA A 213 -3.02 2.26 -8.22
N TYR A 214 -1.71 2.39 -8.39
CA TYR A 214 -1.00 3.66 -8.18
C TYR A 214 -1.41 4.75 -9.17
N SER A 215 -1.48 4.45 -10.47
CA SER A 215 -1.92 5.43 -11.46
C SER A 215 -3.38 5.84 -11.26
N TYR A 216 -4.22 4.93 -10.74
CA TYR A 216 -5.60 5.21 -10.38
C TYR A 216 -5.69 6.15 -9.18
N ALA A 217 -5.02 5.84 -8.07
CA ALA A 217 -5.00 6.69 -6.89
C ALA A 217 -4.45 8.09 -7.20
N PHE A 218 -3.35 8.17 -7.96
CA PHE A 218 -2.79 9.44 -8.41
C PHE A 218 -3.77 10.25 -9.27
N SER A 219 -4.43 9.60 -10.24
CA SER A 219 -5.37 10.29 -11.13
C SER A 219 -6.60 10.80 -10.37
N LEU A 220 -7.14 10.03 -9.42
CA LEU A 220 -8.25 10.47 -8.56
C LEU A 220 -7.85 11.67 -7.70
N ALA A 221 -6.66 11.67 -7.11
CA ALA A 221 -6.17 12.81 -6.35
C ALA A 221 -6.00 14.04 -7.26
N ALA A 222 -5.43 13.88 -8.46
CA ALA A 222 -5.27 14.99 -9.40
C ALA A 222 -6.63 15.54 -9.89
N GLU A 223 -7.59 14.67 -10.15
CA GLU A 223 -8.95 15.03 -10.55
C GLU A 223 -9.71 15.74 -9.44
N ALA A 224 -9.54 15.32 -8.19
CA ALA A 224 -10.10 16.00 -7.04
C ALA A 224 -9.50 17.41 -6.87
N ALA A 225 -8.18 17.55 -7.03
CA ALA A 225 -7.50 18.84 -6.96
C ALA A 225 -7.97 19.81 -8.06
N LEU A 226 -8.31 19.28 -9.24
CA LEU A 226 -8.77 20.03 -10.41
C LEU A 226 -10.29 20.16 -10.53
N GLU A 227 -11.05 19.54 -9.62
CA GLU A 227 -12.52 19.42 -9.71
C GLU A 227 -12.99 18.87 -11.06
N LEU A 228 -12.22 17.94 -11.61
CA LEU A 228 -12.43 17.41 -12.96
C LEU A 228 -13.43 16.25 -12.93
N ALA A 229 -14.55 16.42 -13.63
CA ALA A 229 -15.47 15.31 -13.90
C ALA A 229 -14.87 14.39 -14.98
N VAL A 230 -14.69 13.12 -14.64
CA VAL A 230 -14.17 12.10 -15.56
C VAL A 230 -15.32 11.36 -16.25
N PRO A 231 -15.21 11.03 -17.56
CA PRO A 231 -16.26 10.29 -18.26
C PRO A 231 -16.59 8.94 -17.58
N PRO A 232 -17.89 8.57 -17.46
CA PRO A 232 -18.29 7.31 -16.82
C PRO A 232 -17.62 6.07 -17.41
N ARG A 233 -17.43 6.02 -18.73
CA ARG A 233 -16.73 4.91 -19.40
C ARG A 233 -15.30 4.76 -18.89
N ALA A 234 -14.58 5.86 -18.71
CA ALA A 234 -13.22 5.83 -18.19
C ALA A 234 -13.18 5.36 -16.73
N VAL A 235 -14.13 5.79 -15.89
CA VAL A 235 -14.27 5.33 -14.51
C VAL A 235 -14.46 3.82 -14.44
N TRP A 236 -15.34 3.25 -15.27
CA TRP A 236 -15.56 1.81 -15.35
C TRP A 236 -14.35 1.03 -15.89
N LEU A 237 -13.67 1.57 -16.90
CA LEU A 237 -12.44 0.96 -17.42
C LEU A 237 -11.32 0.94 -16.37
N ARG A 238 -11.20 1.95 -15.51
CA ARG A 238 -10.21 1.96 -14.42
C ARG A 238 -10.44 0.82 -13.43
N ALA A 239 -11.69 0.57 -13.05
CA ALA A 239 -12.04 -0.56 -12.19
C ALA A 239 -11.74 -1.91 -12.89
N LEU A 240 -12.04 -2.04 -14.18
CA LEU A 240 -11.70 -3.25 -14.94
C LEU A 240 -10.19 -3.51 -14.95
N LEU A 241 -9.38 -2.48 -15.19
CA LEU A 241 -7.93 -2.59 -15.14
C LEU A 241 -7.44 -3.00 -13.73
N ALA A 242 -8.02 -2.41 -12.68
CA ALA A 242 -7.65 -2.72 -11.30
C ALA A 242 -8.01 -4.15 -10.89
N GLU A 243 -9.17 -4.67 -11.32
CA GLU A 243 -9.55 -6.06 -11.04
C GLU A 243 -8.74 -7.07 -11.87
N LEU A 244 -8.31 -6.73 -13.09
CA LEU A 244 -7.37 -7.56 -13.86
C LEU A 244 -5.98 -7.60 -13.20
N GLU A 245 -5.49 -6.46 -12.69
CA GLU A 245 -4.23 -6.40 -11.93
C GLU A 245 -4.34 -7.25 -10.66
N ARG A 246 -5.45 -7.12 -9.93
CA ARG A 246 -5.73 -7.92 -8.72
C ARG A 246 -5.75 -9.42 -9.01
N LEU A 247 -6.50 -9.83 -10.03
CA LEU A 247 -6.63 -11.23 -10.43
C LEU A 247 -5.27 -11.84 -10.80
N ALA A 248 -4.48 -11.14 -11.62
CA ALA A 248 -3.15 -11.61 -12.02
C ALA A 248 -2.20 -11.76 -10.83
N ASN A 249 -2.23 -10.82 -9.87
CA ASN A 249 -1.35 -10.88 -8.71
C ASN A 249 -1.77 -11.94 -7.70
N HIS A 250 -3.06 -12.08 -7.37
CA HIS A 250 -3.52 -13.14 -6.45
C HIS A 250 -3.21 -14.54 -6.97
N LEU A 251 -3.43 -14.80 -8.27
CA LEU A 251 -3.05 -16.07 -8.89
C LEU A 251 -1.54 -16.32 -8.73
N GLY A 252 -0.71 -15.30 -8.98
CA GLY A 252 0.73 -15.39 -8.77
C GLY A 252 1.11 -15.69 -7.32
N ASP A 253 0.50 -14.99 -6.38
CA ASP A 253 0.78 -15.10 -4.94
C ASP A 253 0.42 -16.48 -4.41
N ILE A 254 -0.75 -17.03 -4.75
CA ILE A 254 -1.18 -18.36 -4.31
C ILE A 254 -0.12 -19.41 -4.70
N GLY A 255 0.31 -19.40 -5.96
CA GLY A 255 1.34 -20.32 -6.44
C GLY A 255 2.71 -20.09 -5.79
N ALA A 256 3.11 -18.83 -5.61
CA ALA A 256 4.40 -18.48 -5.03
C ALA A 256 4.50 -18.85 -3.53
N ILE A 257 3.43 -18.68 -2.77
CA ILE A 257 3.37 -19.11 -1.36
C ILE A 257 3.55 -20.63 -1.28
N CYS A 258 2.84 -21.40 -2.12
CA CYS A 258 2.98 -22.86 -2.15
C CYS A 258 4.40 -23.30 -2.53
N ASN A 259 5.06 -22.57 -3.45
CA ASN A 259 6.46 -22.86 -3.81
C ASN A 259 7.43 -22.64 -2.65
N ASP A 260 7.20 -21.64 -1.80
CA ASP A 260 8.04 -21.39 -0.63
C ASP A 260 7.80 -22.44 0.48
N ALA A 261 6.72 -23.22 0.37
CA ALA A 261 6.50 -24.49 1.06
C ALA A 261 6.98 -25.72 0.26
N ALA A 262 7.86 -25.52 -0.73
CA ALA A 262 8.45 -26.53 -1.63
C ALA A 262 7.47 -27.25 -2.58
N PHE A 263 6.31 -26.66 -2.87
CA PHE A 263 5.30 -27.25 -3.76
C PHE A 263 5.21 -26.53 -5.11
N ALA A 264 6.23 -26.73 -5.95
CA ALA A 264 6.39 -26.05 -7.24
C ALA A 264 5.27 -26.32 -8.28
N LEU A 265 4.50 -27.41 -8.13
CA LEU A 265 3.38 -27.73 -9.01
C LEU A 265 2.31 -26.62 -8.99
N MET A 266 1.95 -26.13 -7.80
CA MET A 266 1.01 -25.02 -7.65
C MET A 266 1.52 -23.76 -8.35
N LEU A 267 2.80 -23.42 -8.19
CA LEU A 267 3.40 -22.27 -8.88
C LEU A 267 3.29 -22.38 -10.40
N ALA A 268 3.57 -23.55 -10.96
CA ALA A 268 3.50 -23.75 -12.41
C ALA A 268 2.08 -23.54 -12.93
N HIS A 269 1.08 -24.18 -12.32
CA HIS A 269 -0.32 -24.09 -12.76
C HIS A 269 -0.93 -22.71 -12.52
N CYS A 270 -0.74 -22.12 -11.33
CA CYS A 270 -1.16 -20.75 -11.06
C CYS A 270 -0.45 -19.74 -11.97
N GLY A 271 0.82 -20.00 -12.32
CA GLY A 271 1.59 -19.22 -13.29
C GLY A 271 0.96 -19.20 -14.69
N VAL A 272 0.42 -20.33 -15.15
CA VAL A 272 -0.33 -20.40 -16.42
C VAL A 272 -1.61 -19.55 -16.35
N LEU A 273 -2.37 -19.65 -15.26
CA LEU A 273 -3.59 -18.85 -15.07
C LEU A 273 -3.28 -17.35 -15.03
N ARG A 274 -2.25 -16.95 -14.29
CA ARG A 274 -1.75 -15.56 -14.27
C ARG A 274 -1.34 -15.11 -15.67
N GLU A 275 -0.61 -15.94 -16.41
CA GLU A 275 -0.17 -15.65 -17.76
C GLU A 275 -1.35 -15.42 -18.73
N ASN A 276 -2.43 -16.19 -18.60
CA ASN A 276 -3.65 -16.01 -19.39
C ASN A 276 -4.26 -14.61 -19.16
N VAL A 277 -4.31 -14.13 -17.92
CA VAL A 277 -4.77 -12.77 -17.59
C VAL A 277 -3.86 -11.72 -18.20
N LEU A 278 -2.54 -11.87 -18.08
CA LEU A 278 -1.56 -10.91 -18.63
C LEU A 278 -1.60 -10.85 -20.16
N ARG A 279 -1.84 -11.98 -20.83
CA ARG A 279 -2.02 -12.02 -22.29
C ARG A 279 -3.35 -11.38 -22.70
N ALA A 280 -4.43 -11.64 -21.97
CA ALA A 280 -5.71 -10.97 -22.20
C ALA A 280 -5.58 -9.45 -22.04
N ALA A 281 -4.88 -8.98 -21.00
CA ALA A 281 -4.57 -7.57 -20.82
C ALA A 281 -3.74 -6.98 -21.97
N ALA A 282 -2.76 -7.73 -22.50
CA ALA A 282 -1.99 -7.31 -23.67
C ALA A 282 -2.85 -7.21 -24.95
N ILE A 283 -3.78 -8.14 -25.16
CA ILE A 283 -4.72 -8.09 -26.31
C ILE A 283 -5.69 -6.91 -26.14
N ALA A 284 -6.28 -6.76 -24.95
CA ALA A 284 -7.27 -5.73 -24.68
C ALA A 284 -6.68 -4.32 -24.68
N PHE A 285 -5.48 -4.16 -24.10
CA PHE A 285 -4.95 -2.83 -23.79
C PHE A 285 -3.53 -2.57 -24.33
N GLY A 286 -2.93 -3.52 -25.03
CA GLY A 286 -1.61 -3.36 -25.65
C GLY A 286 -0.42 -3.47 -24.69
N HIS A 287 -0.64 -3.77 -23.41
CA HIS A 287 0.45 -3.97 -22.44
C HIS A 287 0.08 -5.01 -21.40
N ARG A 288 0.98 -5.98 -21.16
CA ARG A 288 0.76 -7.11 -20.23
C ARG A 288 0.45 -6.67 -18.80
N LEU A 289 1.17 -5.66 -18.31
CA LEU A 289 0.95 -5.05 -17.00
C LEU A 289 0.11 -3.77 -17.05
N MET A 290 -0.56 -3.46 -18.16
CA MET A 290 -1.49 -2.31 -18.24
C MET A 290 -0.88 -0.93 -17.88
N ARG A 291 0.44 -0.77 -18.05
CA ARG A 291 1.16 0.47 -17.71
C ARG A 291 0.69 1.64 -18.57
N ASP A 292 0.65 2.83 -17.96
CA ASP A 292 0.31 4.11 -18.60
C ASP A 292 -1.10 4.22 -19.22
N LEU A 293 -2.00 3.30 -18.89
CA LEU A 293 -3.38 3.36 -19.39
C LEU A 293 -4.24 4.36 -18.62
N ILE A 294 -4.13 4.38 -17.30
CA ILE A 294 -4.83 5.34 -16.46
C ILE A 294 -4.04 6.64 -16.43
N VAL A 295 -4.71 7.75 -16.73
CA VAL A 295 -4.16 9.11 -16.67
C VAL A 295 -5.17 10.05 -16.04
N PRO A 296 -4.73 11.19 -15.47
CA PRO A 296 -5.65 12.24 -15.05
C PRO A 296 -6.60 12.63 -16.20
N GLY A 297 -7.89 12.64 -15.91
CA GLY A 297 -8.97 12.90 -16.87
C GLY A 297 -9.60 11.66 -17.51
N GLY A 298 -9.00 10.47 -17.36
CA GLY A 298 -9.63 9.22 -17.84
C GLY A 298 -8.68 8.05 -18.10
N VAL A 299 -8.78 7.45 -19.29
CA VAL A 299 -7.97 6.32 -19.75
C VAL A 299 -7.53 6.51 -21.21
N ARG A 300 -6.38 5.96 -21.59
CA ARG A 300 -5.79 6.15 -22.93
C ARG A 300 -6.30 5.23 -24.02
N ARG A 301 -6.92 4.11 -23.65
CA ARG A 301 -7.29 3.06 -24.60
C ARG A 301 -8.63 2.47 -24.20
N ASP A 302 -9.48 2.28 -25.21
CA ASP A 302 -10.77 1.63 -25.04
C ASP A 302 -10.65 0.10 -25.05
N LEU A 303 -11.68 -0.57 -24.55
CA LEU A 303 -11.89 -2.00 -24.69
C LEU A 303 -12.58 -2.30 -26.04
N GLY A 304 -11.84 -2.93 -26.94
CA GLY A 304 -12.38 -3.49 -28.19
C GLY A 304 -12.99 -4.89 -28.01
N ALA A 305 -13.71 -5.36 -29.03
CA ALA A 305 -14.38 -6.66 -29.02
C ALA A 305 -13.40 -7.84 -28.80
N ASP A 306 -12.22 -7.81 -29.44
CA ASP A 306 -11.21 -8.86 -29.26
C ASP A 306 -10.61 -8.85 -27.85
N GLY A 307 -10.45 -7.66 -27.27
CA GLY A 307 -10.05 -7.50 -25.87
C GLY A 307 -11.05 -8.10 -24.91
N ARG A 308 -12.35 -7.81 -25.11
CA ARG A 308 -13.44 -8.37 -24.31
C ARG A 308 -13.43 -9.90 -24.37
N LYS A 309 -13.39 -10.47 -25.58
CA LYS A 309 -13.32 -11.93 -25.79
C LYS A 309 -12.11 -12.56 -25.12
N ALA A 310 -10.94 -11.91 -25.18
CA ALA A 310 -9.73 -12.41 -24.54
C ALA A 310 -9.85 -12.44 -23.00
N ILE A 311 -10.44 -11.41 -22.41
CA ILE A 311 -10.72 -11.36 -20.97
C ILE A 311 -11.72 -12.47 -20.59
N GLU A 312 -12.84 -12.57 -21.30
CA GLU A 312 -13.85 -13.63 -21.07
C GLU A 312 -13.24 -15.03 -21.16
N ALA A 313 -12.38 -15.29 -22.15
CA ALA A 313 -11.67 -16.56 -22.30
C ALA A 313 -10.71 -16.85 -21.13
N ALA A 314 -10.01 -15.83 -20.62
CA ALA A 314 -9.16 -15.97 -19.44
C ALA A 314 -10.00 -16.31 -18.19
N LEU A 315 -11.15 -15.66 -17.99
CA LEU A 315 -12.05 -15.98 -16.87
C LEU A 315 -12.59 -17.41 -16.97
N VAL A 316 -13.00 -17.86 -18.16
CA VAL A 316 -13.44 -19.26 -18.37
C VAL A 316 -12.31 -20.24 -18.01
N SER A 317 -11.08 -19.96 -18.44
CA SER A 317 -9.92 -20.78 -18.14
C SER A 317 -9.65 -20.90 -16.63
N ILE A 318 -9.82 -19.80 -15.88
CA ILE A 318 -9.66 -19.78 -14.42
C ILE A 318 -10.78 -20.56 -13.74
N ARG A 319 -12.04 -20.32 -14.11
CA ARG A 319 -13.20 -21.05 -13.55
C ARG A 319 -13.10 -22.56 -13.73
N GLN A 320 -12.51 -23.01 -14.83
CA GLN A 320 -12.33 -24.45 -15.11
C GLN A 320 -11.19 -25.09 -14.32
N GLN A 321 -10.11 -24.37 -14.06
CA GLN A 321 -8.87 -24.95 -13.52
C GLN A 321 -8.63 -24.65 -12.05
N LEU A 322 -9.02 -23.46 -11.57
CA LEU A 322 -8.76 -23.04 -10.19
C LEU A 322 -9.37 -23.98 -9.13
N PRO A 323 -10.62 -24.50 -9.27
CA PRO A 323 -11.20 -25.36 -8.25
C PRO A 323 -10.34 -26.59 -7.91
N ALA A 324 -9.80 -27.26 -8.94
CA ALA A 324 -8.93 -28.42 -8.74
C ALA A 324 -7.58 -28.05 -8.09
N LEU A 325 -7.08 -26.83 -8.34
CA LEU A 325 -5.87 -26.33 -7.66
C LEU A 325 -6.14 -25.96 -6.21
N VAL A 326 -7.32 -25.43 -5.90
CA VAL A 326 -7.75 -25.15 -4.52
C VAL A 326 -7.93 -26.44 -3.74
N GLU A 327 -8.59 -27.45 -4.31
CA GLU A 327 -8.70 -28.79 -3.73
C GLU A 327 -7.32 -29.42 -3.49
N LEU A 328 -6.43 -29.35 -4.48
CA LEU A 328 -5.05 -29.81 -4.32
C LEU A 328 -4.32 -29.10 -3.18
N TYR A 329 -4.48 -27.79 -3.03
CA TYR A 329 -3.89 -27.04 -1.91
C TYR A 329 -4.45 -27.51 -0.57
N ASP A 330 -5.78 -27.62 -0.46
CA ASP A 330 -6.49 -27.94 0.79
C ASP A 330 -6.21 -29.38 1.26
N GLU A 331 -6.16 -30.33 0.32
CA GLU A 331 -5.97 -31.75 0.63
C GLU A 331 -4.49 -32.18 0.77
N THR A 332 -3.53 -31.34 0.39
CA THR A 332 -2.10 -31.67 0.52
C THR A 332 -1.62 -31.45 1.95
N ALA A 333 -1.55 -32.54 2.73
CA ALA A 333 -1.14 -32.50 4.14
C ALA A 333 0.19 -31.78 4.39
N SER A 334 1.21 -31.95 3.53
CA SER A 334 2.50 -31.29 3.68
C SER A 334 2.46 -29.77 3.43
N LEU A 335 1.47 -29.28 2.67
CA LEU A 335 1.23 -27.84 2.54
C LEU A 335 0.52 -27.32 3.79
N GLN A 336 -0.52 -28.01 4.23
CA GLN A 336 -1.28 -27.64 5.41
C GLN A 336 -0.38 -27.56 6.66
N ASP A 337 0.52 -28.53 6.84
CA ASP A 337 1.54 -28.55 7.91
C ASP A 337 2.45 -27.31 7.90
N ARG A 338 2.71 -26.73 6.73
CA ARG A 338 3.56 -25.53 6.59
C ARG A 338 2.78 -24.23 6.69
N THR A 339 1.51 -24.19 6.28
CA THR A 339 0.75 -22.94 6.19
C THR A 339 -0.19 -22.68 7.36
N VAL A 340 -0.72 -23.72 8.01
CA VAL A 340 -1.64 -23.58 9.14
C VAL A 340 -0.84 -23.33 10.42
N GLY A 341 -1.18 -22.27 11.16
CA GLY A 341 -0.49 -21.89 12.40
C GLY A 341 0.87 -21.19 12.21
N THR A 342 1.39 -21.12 10.98
CA THR A 342 2.65 -20.43 10.66
C THR A 342 2.41 -18.95 10.39
N GLY A 343 3.28 -18.09 10.91
CA GLY A 343 3.24 -16.65 10.60
C GLY A 343 1.94 -15.96 11.05
N VAL A 344 1.45 -16.30 12.24
CA VAL A 344 0.21 -15.76 12.82
C VAL A 344 0.38 -14.30 13.22
N VAL A 345 -0.52 -13.43 12.76
CA VAL A 345 -0.62 -12.05 13.27
C VAL A 345 -1.97 -11.86 13.98
N SER A 346 -1.94 -11.24 15.16
CA SER A 346 -3.15 -11.05 15.95
C SER A 346 -4.07 -9.96 15.37
N ALA A 347 -5.38 -10.14 15.56
CA ALA A 347 -6.38 -9.13 15.23
C ALA A 347 -6.12 -7.78 15.92
N GLU A 348 -5.55 -7.83 17.13
CA GLU A 348 -5.16 -6.65 17.89
C GLU A 348 -4.08 -5.83 17.18
N LEU A 349 -3.00 -6.48 16.73
CA LEU A 349 -1.92 -5.82 16.01
C LEU A 349 -2.40 -5.29 14.66
N VAL A 350 -3.20 -6.08 13.93
CA VAL A 350 -3.80 -5.62 12.66
C VAL A 350 -4.70 -4.40 12.86
N ALA A 351 -5.50 -4.36 13.91
CA ALA A 351 -6.34 -3.21 14.24
C ALA A 351 -5.48 -1.99 14.64
N GLN A 352 -4.41 -2.21 15.41
CA GLN A 352 -3.48 -1.15 15.81
C GLN A 352 -2.75 -0.56 14.61
N TYR A 353 -2.19 -1.38 13.72
CA TYR A 353 -1.47 -0.91 12.53
C TYR A 353 -2.40 -0.44 11.41
N GLY A 354 -3.71 -0.68 11.51
CA GLY A 354 -4.67 -0.31 10.47
C GLY A 354 -4.48 -1.07 9.15
N ALA A 355 -3.80 -2.22 9.17
CA ALA A 355 -3.45 -2.95 7.95
C ALA A 355 -4.71 -3.40 7.19
N GLY A 356 -4.83 -2.99 5.91
CA GLY A 356 -5.86 -3.47 4.98
C GLY A 356 -5.41 -4.72 4.21
N GLY A 357 -6.02 -4.96 3.05
CA GLY A 357 -5.63 -6.05 2.17
C GLY A 357 -5.86 -7.44 2.77
N PHE A 358 -5.25 -8.45 2.16
CA PHE A 358 -5.31 -9.84 2.63
C PHE A 358 -4.63 -10.03 4.01
N VAL A 359 -3.70 -9.16 4.41
CA VAL A 359 -3.07 -9.21 5.75
C VAL A 359 -4.10 -8.86 6.81
N GLY A 360 -4.81 -7.74 6.63
CA GLY A 360 -5.86 -7.32 7.55
C GLY A 360 -7.03 -8.28 7.56
N ARG A 361 -7.50 -8.65 6.37
CA ARG A 361 -8.66 -9.53 6.17
C ARG A 361 -8.40 -10.98 6.60
N GLY A 362 -7.16 -11.45 6.58
CA GLY A 362 -6.78 -12.75 7.12
C GLY A 362 -6.84 -12.83 8.65
N SER A 363 -6.93 -11.68 9.33
CA SER A 363 -6.81 -11.55 10.79
C SER A 363 -7.96 -10.74 11.41
N GLY A 364 -9.12 -10.74 10.75
CA GLY A 364 -10.38 -10.23 11.30
C GLY A 364 -10.72 -8.78 10.97
N ARG A 365 -9.86 -8.02 10.28
CA ARG A 365 -10.15 -6.63 9.88
C ARG A 365 -10.80 -6.55 8.52
N ALA A 366 -12.11 -6.26 8.49
CA ALA A 366 -12.96 -6.24 7.29
C ALA A 366 -12.83 -4.99 6.39
N PHE A 367 -11.77 -4.21 6.53
CA PHE A 367 -11.61 -2.97 5.76
C PHE A 367 -11.22 -3.26 4.30
N ASP A 368 -11.89 -2.59 3.36
CA ASP A 368 -11.62 -2.57 1.94
C ASP A 368 -12.00 -1.19 1.36
N ALA A 369 -11.07 -0.45 0.78
CA ALA A 369 -11.38 0.92 0.32
C ALA A 369 -12.52 0.97 -0.72
N ARG A 370 -12.75 -0.11 -1.48
CA ARG A 370 -13.85 -0.22 -2.46
C ARG A 370 -15.22 -0.29 -1.80
N ARG A 371 -15.30 -0.73 -0.53
CA ARG A 371 -16.56 -0.76 0.25
C ARG A 371 -16.68 0.36 1.25
N GLN A 372 -15.67 0.58 2.06
CA GLN A 372 -15.77 1.57 3.14
C GLN A 372 -15.75 3.00 2.59
N LEU A 373 -14.90 3.29 1.60
CA LEU A 373 -14.87 4.61 0.96
C LEU A 373 -15.76 4.70 -0.28
N CYS A 374 -16.18 3.55 -0.81
CA CYS A 374 -17.24 3.43 -1.81
C CYS A 374 -17.03 4.35 -3.03
N TYR A 375 -15.81 4.42 -3.54
CA TYR A 375 -15.50 5.29 -4.68
C TYR A 375 -16.01 4.71 -6.01
N PRO A 376 -16.43 5.54 -6.98
CA PRO A 376 -16.95 5.04 -8.25
C PRO A 376 -15.94 4.23 -9.07
N PRO A 377 -16.37 3.15 -9.75
CA PRO A 377 -17.76 2.66 -9.87
C PRO A 377 -18.13 1.61 -8.80
N TYR A 378 -17.28 1.36 -7.80
CA TYR A 378 -17.53 0.29 -6.82
C TYR A 378 -18.77 0.54 -5.94
N ASP A 379 -19.24 1.79 -5.88
CA ASP A 379 -20.53 2.19 -5.33
C ASP A 379 -21.75 1.52 -5.99
N GLN A 380 -21.60 1.08 -7.24
CA GLN A 380 -22.65 0.45 -8.04
C GLN A 380 -22.46 -1.06 -8.22
N LEU A 381 -21.32 -1.60 -7.78
CA LEU A 381 -20.97 -3.01 -7.97
C LEU A 381 -21.29 -3.86 -6.75
N ARG A 382 -21.58 -5.15 -6.97
CA ARG A 382 -21.92 -6.12 -5.93
C ARG A 382 -20.80 -7.15 -5.77
N PHE A 383 -20.25 -7.22 -4.57
CA PHE A 383 -19.21 -8.16 -4.17
C PHE A 383 -19.16 -8.23 -2.65
N GLU A 384 -18.58 -9.32 -2.15
CA GLU A 384 -18.31 -9.57 -0.74
C GLU A 384 -16.84 -9.33 -0.42
N VAL A 385 -16.56 -8.92 0.81
CA VAL A 385 -15.19 -8.75 1.33
C VAL A 385 -14.87 -9.98 2.18
N PRO A 386 -14.04 -10.93 1.70
CA PRO A 386 -13.72 -12.13 2.46
C PRO A 386 -12.90 -11.78 3.69
N VAL A 387 -13.29 -12.30 4.85
CA VAL A 387 -12.60 -12.11 6.13
C VAL A 387 -12.45 -13.45 6.83
N LEU A 388 -11.27 -13.66 7.40
CA LEU A 388 -10.88 -14.79 8.23
C LEU A 388 -10.24 -14.26 9.51
N THR A 389 -10.03 -15.11 10.52
CA THR A 389 -9.61 -14.67 11.87
C THR A 389 -8.34 -15.35 12.37
N GLU A 390 -7.89 -16.38 11.69
CA GLU A 390 -6.77 -17.24 12.10
C GLU A 390 -5.43 -16.51 12.00
N GLY A 391 -5.29 -15.55 11.08
CA GLY A 391 -4.13 -14.67 10.97
C GLY A 391 -2.85 -15.34 10.48
N ASP A 392 -2.87 -16.63 10.12
CA ASP A 392 -1.73 -17.40 9.62
C ASP A 392 -1.55 -17.27 8.09
N VAL A 393 -0.54 -17.97 7.57
CA VAL A 393 -0.28 -18.05 6.12
C VAL A 393 -1.49 -18.62 5.39
N ASN A 394 -2.12 -19.67 5.91
CA ASN A 394 -3.29 -20.32 5.31
C ASN A 394 -4.48 -19.35 5.15
N ALA A 395 -4.82 -18.57 6.18
CA ALA A 395 -5.88 -17.57 6.10
C ALA A 395 -5.59 -16.51 5.03
N ARG A 396 -4.33 -16.07 4.91
CA ARG A 396 -3.92 -15.14 3.85
C ARG A 396 -3.98 -15.75 2.45
N VAL A 397 -3.82 -17.07 2.29
CA VAL A 397 -4.03 -17.78 1.02
C VAL A 397 -5.53 -17.86 0.70
N TRP A 398 -6.35 -18.27 1.66
CA TRP A 398 -7.80 -18.39 1.48
C TRP A 398 -8.48 -17.06 1.17
N VAL A 399 -8.06 -15.96 1.79
CA VAL A 399 -8.54 -14.62 1.44
C VAL A 399 -8.26 -14.32 -0.03
N ARG A 400 -7.04 -14.60 -0.53
CA ARG A 400 -6.70 -14.40 -1.95
C ARG A 400 -7.53 -15.29 -2.88
N ILE A 401 -7.75 -16.56 -2.53
CA ILE A 401 -8.60 -17.48 -3.31
C ILE A 401 -10.01 -16.89 -3.45
N ARG A 402 -10.61 -16.44 -2.33
CA ARG A 402 -11.93 -15.81 -2.35
C ARG A 402 -11.93 -14.48 -3.09
N GLU A 403 -10.88 -13.67 -2.98
CA GLU A 403 -10.74 -12.44 -3.75
C GLU A 403 -10.60 -12.68 -5.26
N VAL A 404 -10.00 -13.79 -5.69
CA VAL A 404 -10.02 -14.20 -7.10
C VAL A 404 -11.46 -14.39 -7.58
N GLU A 405 -12.29 -15.10 -6.82
CA GLU A 405 -13.71 -15.31 -7.15
C GLU A 405 -14.47 -13.97 -7.23
N GLN A 406 -14.27 -13.09 -6.26
CA GLN A 406 -14.91 -11.76 -6.24
C GLN A 406 -14.43 -10.88 -7.40
N SER A 407 -13.14 -10.88 -7.73
CA SER A 407 -12.61 -10.14 -8.89
C SER A 407 -13.18 -10.67 -10.20
N MET A 408 -13.33 -11.99 -10.39
CA MET A 408 -13.97 -12.52 -11.60
C MET A 408 -15.43 -12.03 -11.70
N ALA A 409 -16.19 -12.08 -10.61
CA ALA A 409 -17.58 -11.62 -10.59
C ALA A 409 -17.71 -10.10 -10.82
N LEU A 410 -16.74 -9.31 -10.33
CA LEU A 410 -16.65 -7.88 -10.62
C LEU A 410 -16.31 -7.62 -12.09
N ILE A 411 -15.38 -8.37 -12.67
CA ILE A 411 -15.04 -8.24 -14.10
C ILE A 411 -16.26 -8.56 -14.97
N ASP A 412 -17.03 -9.61 -14.66
CA ASP A 412 -18.28 -9.90 -15.39
C ASP A 412 -19.24 -8.70 -15.34
N GLN A 413 -19.51 -8.16 -14.14
CA GLN A 413 -20.37 -6.99 -13.97
C GLN A 413 -19.87 -5.77 -14.75
N LEU A 414 -18.55 -5.53 -14.72
CA LEU A 414 -17.91 -4.42 -15.42
C LEU A 414 -18.01 -4.56 -16.94
N LEU A 415 -17.87 -5.77 -17.48
CA LEU A 415 -18.01 -6.03 -18.92
C LEU A 415 -19.46 -5.94 -19.40
N ASP A 416 -20.40 -6.39 -18.58
CA ASP A 416 -21.83 -6.40 -18.93
C ASP A 416 -22.48 -5.02 -18.87
N ASN A 417 -22.01 -4.17 -17.95
CA ASN A 417 -22.59 -2.84 -17.73
C ASN A 417 -21.67 -1.69 -18.16
N LEU A 418 -20.62 -1.97 -18.94
CA LEU A 418 -19.66 -0.97 -19.41
C LEU A 418 -20.37 0.15 -20.20
N PRO A 419 -20.45 1.39 -19.69
CA PRO A 419 -21.17 2.44 -20.39
C PRO A 419 -20.42 2.90 -21.64
N ALA A 420 -21.17 3.32 -22.67
CA ALA A 420 -20.61 4.05 -23.80
C ALA A 420 -20.18 5.47 -23.38
N GLY A 421 -19.31 6.11 -24.17
CA GLY A 421 -18.91 7.49 -23.95
C GLY A 421 -17.43 7.75 -24.24
N GLU A 422 -17.00 8.95 -23.89
CA GLU A 422 -15.62 9.38 -24.05
C GLU A 422 -14.68 8.66 -23.07
N LEU A 423 -13.40 8.61 -23.41
CA LEU A 423 -12.37 7.97 -22.58
C LEU A 423 -11.57 8.96 -21.74
N LEU A 424 -11.56 10.23 -22.15
CA LEU A 424 -10.64 11.23 -21.61
C LEU A 424 -11.31 12.59 -21.62
N ALA A 425 -11.45 13.20 -20.45
CA ALA A 425 -11.76 14.62 -20.34
C ALA A 425 -10.47 15.44 -20.54
N PRO A 426 -10.55 16.60 -21.23
CA PRO A 426 -9.41 17.51 -21.34
C PRO A 426 -9.02 18.05 -19.97
N LEU A 427 -7.72 18.08 -19.69
CA LEU A 427 -7.23 18.64 -18.43
C LEU A 427 -7.31 20.18 -18.46
N PRO A 428 -7.92 20.81 -17.44
CA PRO A 428 -7.87 22.27 -17.30
C PRO A 428 -6.44 22.72 -17.01
N ALA A 429 -6.14 23.98 -17.32
CA ALA A 429 -4.89 24.60 -16.90
C ALA A 429 -4.86 24.71 -15.37
N ILE A 430 -3.70 24.43 -14.77
CA ILE A 430 -3.47 24.63 -13.33
C ILE A 430 -3.27 26.13 -13.10
N ALA A 431 -4.37 26.86 -13.05
CA ALA A 431 -4.39 28.32 -12.90
C ALA A 431 -4.41 28.79 -11.44
N ALA A 432 -4.86 27.92 -10.52
CA ALA A 432 -4.93 28.16 -9.09
C ALA A 432 -4.36 26.97 -8.33
N ASP A 433 -3.98 27.22 -7.08
CA ASP A 433 -3.54 26.17 -6.18
C ASP A 433 -4.70 25.22 -5.86
N GLY A 434 -4.43 23.92 -5.87
CA GLY A 434 -5.43 22.89 -5.62
C GLY A 434 -4.80 21.70 -4.91
N GLU A 435 -5.53 21.12 -3.95
CA GLU A 435 -5.08 19.94 -3.22
C GLU A 435 -6.05 18.78 -3.41
N GLY A 436 -5.50 17.59 -3.59
CA GLY A 436 -6.26 16.39 -3.87
C GLY A 436 -5.74 15.21 -3.07
N ILE A 437 -6.65 14.40 -2.58
CA ILE A 437 -6.34 13.14 -1.90
C ILE A 437 -7.24 12.02 -2.41
N ALA A 438 -6.69 10.81 -2.50
CA ALA A 438 -7.44 9.63 -2.86
C ALA A 438 -6.89 8.40 -2.15
N VAL A 439 -7.77 7.42 -1.93
CA VAL A 439 -7.41 6.08 -1.47
C VAL A 439 -8.05 5.07 -2.43
N VAL A 440 -7.24 4.16 -2.96
CA VAL A 440 -7.67 3.09 -3.88
C VAL A 440 -7.23 1.75 -3.32
N GLU A 441 -8.10 0.75 -3.33
CA GLU A 441 -7.72 -0.62 -2.94
C GLU A 441 -6.92 -1.24 -4.08
N GLY A 442 -5.60 -1.36 -3.94
CA GLY A 442 -4.78 -2.24 -4.78
C GLY A 442 -4.91 -3.71 -4.34
N PHE A 443 -4.28 -4.64 -5.06
CA PHE A 443 -4.34 -6.06 -4.70
C PHE A 443 -3.72 -6.37 -3.32
N ARG A 444 -2.72 -5.57 -2.91
CA ARG A 444 -2.04 -5.67 -1.61
C ARG A 444 -2.81 -5.01 -0.46
N GLY A 445 -3.66 -4.04 -0.77
CA GLY A 445 -4.35 -3.20 0.20
C GLY A 445 -4.51 -1.76 -0.30
N ASP A 446 -4.86 -0.87 0.61
CA ASP A 446 -5.18 0.53 0.31
C ASP A 446 -3.92 1.36 0.01
N ILE A 447 -3.90 2.00 -1.16
CA ILE A 447 -2.88 2.95 -1.59
C ILE A 447 -3.45 4.35 -1.41
N LEU A 448 -2.74 5.21 -0.68
CA LEU A 448 -3.10 6.61 -0.49
C LEU A 448 -2.21 7.49 -1.35
N VAL A 449 -2.81 8.48 -2.00
CA VAL A 449 -2.09 9.55 -2.71
C VAL A 449 -2.63 10.89 -2.26
N TRP A 450 -1.75 11.79 -1.85
CA TRP A 450 -2.04 13.19 -1.60
C TRP A 450 -1.16 14.04 -2.50
N LEU A 451 -1.71 15.07 -3.14
CA LEU A 451 -0.92 15.99 -3.95
C LEU A 451 -1.43 17.43 -3.88
N ARG A 452 -0.50 18.36 -4.04
CA ARG A 452 -0.74 19.79 -4.20
C ARG A 452 -0.28 20.22 -5.58
N LEU A 453 -1.14 20.94 -6.28
CA LEU A 453 -0.86 21.63 -7.52
C LEU A 453 -0.64 23.11 -7.23
N ALA A 454 0.39 23.71 -7.82
CA ALA A 454 0.63 25.14 -7.78
C ALA A 454 1.46 25.55 -9.00
N ALA A 455 1.31 26.80 -9.43
CA ALA A 455 2.14 27.40 -10.50
C ALA A 455 2.29 26.54 -11.77
N GLY A 456 1.21 25.89 -12.23
CA GLY A 456 1.23 25.11 -13.47
C GLY A 456 1.72 23.66 -13.35
N ALA A 457 2.13 23.20 -12.16
CA ALA A 457 2.77 21.89 -11.96
C ALA A 457 2.39 21.23 -10.63
N ILE A 458 2.89 20.02 -10.41
CA ILE A 458 2.84 19.36 -9.11
C ILE A 458 3.82 20.07 -8.18
N ALA A 459 3.32 20.68 -7.11
CA ALA A 459 4.13 21.33 -6.09
C ALA A 459 4.64 20.33 -5.05
N ARG A 460 3.78 19.34 -4.70
CA ARG A 460 4.10 18.28 -3.73
C ARG A 460 3.21 17.08 -4.00
N CYS A 461 3.75 15.87 -3.83
CA CYS A 461 2.98 14.63 -3.93
C CYS A 461 3.54 13.60 -2.96
N HIS A 462 2.68 13.05 -2.10
CA HIS A 462 2.97 11.95 -1.21
C HIS A 462 2.18 10.72 -1.65
N LEU A 463 2.86 9.58 -1.69
CA LEU A 463 2.30 8.27 -2.04
C LEU A 463 2.52 7.37 -0.82
N ARG A 464 1.55 6.55 -0.44
CA ARG A 464 1.72 5.56 0.63
C ARG A 464 1.30 4.19 0.13
N ASP A 465 2.27 3.27 0.11
CA ASP A 465 2.01 1.83 -0.09
C ASP A 465 1.42 1.21 1.18
N PRO A 466 0.46 0.27 1.10
CA PRO A 466 -0.05 -0.45 2.27
C PRO A 466 1.06 -1.17 3.07
N SER A 467 2.19 -1.49 2.44
CA SER A 467 3.33 -2.16 3.07
C SER A 467 3.96 -1.39 4.23
N TRP A 468 3.80 -0.06 4.28
CA TRP A 468 4.25 0.73 5.44
C TRP A 468 3.69 0.22 6.77
N PHE A 469 2.44 -0.26 6.75
CA PHE A 469 1.76 -0.83 7.90
C PHE A 469 1.82 -2.35 7.99
N GLN A 470 2.12 -3.04 6.88
CA GLN A 470 2.21 -4.51 6.86
C GLN A 470 3.61 -5.05 7.19
N TRP A 471 4.68 -4.32 6.86
CA TRP A 471 6.06 -4.74 7.16
C TRP A 471 6.31 -5.00 8.66
N PRO A 472 5.93 -4.10 9.59
CA PRO A 472 6.08 -4.35 11.02
C PRO A 472 5.27 -5.56 11.51
N LEU A 473 4.13 -5.85 10.88
CA LEU A 473 3.33 -7.01 11.21
C LEU A 473 4.01 -8.32 10.82
N LEU A 474 4.83 -8.33 9.76
CA LEU A 474 5.69 -9.48 9.45
C LEU A 474 6.76 -9.71 10.52
N GLU A 475 7.30 -8.65 11.15
CA GLU A 475 8.25 -8.80 12.27
C GLU A 475 7.62 -9.50 13.46
N ALA A 476 6.38 -9.14 13.78
CA ALA A 476 5.61 -9.79 14.83
C ALA A 476 5.21 -11.22 14.44
N ALA A 477 4.78 -11.43 13.20
CA ALA A 477 4.24 -12.72 12.76
C ALA A 477 5.28 -13.85 12.76
N ILE A 478 6.56 -13.55 12.53
CA ILE A 478 7.62 -14.56 12.50
C ILE A 478 8.13 -14.93 13.90
N GLU A 479 7.81 -14.16 14.93
CA GLU A 479 8.21 -14.48 16.31
C GLU A 479 7.71 -15.88 16.70
N GLY A 480 8.58 -16.69 17.31
CA GLY A 480 8.26 -18.07 17.70
C GLY A 480 8.29 -19.11 16.57
N ASN A 481 8.34 -18.70 15.31
CA ASN A 481 8.50 -19.62 14.16
C ASN A 481 9.98 -19.98 14.00
N ILE A 482 10.29 -20.98 13.17
CA ILE A 482 11.68 -21.28 12.82
C ILE A 482 12.19 -20.37 11.69
N VAL A 483 13.49 -20.12 11.62
CA VAL A 483 14.11 -19.31 10.56
C VAL A 483 13.74 -19.81 9.16
N ALA A 484 13.56 -21.13 8.99
CA ALA A 484 13.17 -21.74 7.72
C ALA A 484 11.74 -21.39 7.25
N ASP A 485 10.88 -20.86 8.13
CA ASP A 485 9.54 -20.39 7.77
C ASP A 485 9.51 -18.95 7.29
N PHE A 486 10.63 -18.22 7.40
CA PHE A 486 10.70 -16.83 6.97
C PHE A 486 10.34 -16.63 5.49
N PRO A 487 10.85 -17.41 4.51
CA PRO A 487 10.46 -17.24 3.11
C PRO A 487 8.95 -17.35 2.92
N LEU A 488 8.32 -18.34 3.56
CA LEU A 488 6.88 -18.58 3.50
C LEU A 488 6.08 -17.44 4.13
N CYS A 489 6.47 -16.99 5.33
CA CYS A 489 5.85 -15.85 6.01
C CYS A 489 5.96 -14.58 5.16
N ASN A 490 7.17 -14.24 4.72
CA ASN A 490 7.47 -13.06 3.90
C ASN A 490 6.64 -13.06 2.60
N LYS A 491 6.56 -14.20 1.90
CA LYS A 491 5.76 -14.33 0.68
C LYS A 491 4.27 -14.21 0.94
N SER A 492 3.75 -14.72 2.06
CA SER A 492 2.34 -14.61 2.41
C SER A 492 1.89 -13.16 2.67
N PHE A 493 2.80 -12.32 3.18
CA PHE A 493 2.60 -10.87 3.34
C PHE A 493 2.77 -10.11 2.02
N ASN A 494 3.66 -10.57 1.14
CA ASN A 494 3.94 -9.97 -0.18
C ASN A 494 4.06 -8.44 -0.15
N CYS A 495 4.72 -7.91 0.88
CA CYS A 495 4.94 -6.48 1.02
C CYS A 495 5.87 -5.96 -0.09
N SER A 496 5.61 -4.74 -0.56
CA SER A 496 6.47 -4.03 -1.49
C SER A 496 7.70 -3.50 -0.76
N TYR A 497 8.87 -3.94 -1.21
CA TYR A 497 10.16 -3.37 -0.79
C TYR A 497 10.30 -1.95 -1.35
N SER A 498 9.81 -1.75 -2.58
CA SER A 498 9.69 -0.44 -3.22
C SER A 498 8.75 0.55 -2.53
N GLY A 499 7.82 0.08 -1.68
CA GLY A 499 6.81 0.91 -1.02
C GLY A 499 7.39 1.92 -0.02
N PRO A 500 8.43 1.55 0.76
CA PRO A 500 9.23 2.50 1.54
C PRO A 500 10.30 3.26 0.76
N ASP A 501 10.67 2.79 -0.43
CA ASP A 501 11.77 3.33 -1.24
C ASP A 501 11.30 4.43 -2.22
N LEU A 502 10.36 5.27 -1.79
CA LEU A 502 9.65 6.25 -2.62
C LEU A 502 10.52 7.41 -3.04
#